data_AF-A0A2W6X4D2-F1
#
_entry.id   AF-A0A2W6X4D2-F1
#
_cell.length_a   1.000
_cell.length_b   1.000
_cell.length_c   1.000
_cell.angle_alpha   90.00
_cell.angle_beta   90.00
_cell.angle_gamma   90.00
#
_symmetry.space_group_name_H-M   'P 1'
#
loop_
_entity.id
_entity.type
_entity.pdbx_description
1 polymer ?
#
loop_
_entity_poly.entity_id
_entity_poly.type
_entity_poly.pdbx_seq_one_letter_code
_entity_poly.pdbx_strand_id
1 'polypeptide(L)' 'MSQTKDNLTRVMPSAAPTEAEIEAWVALPRDEQVRRYREMFKHPDCNTFTTDTPDDILAAARKRVAARRHG' A
#
# COMPACT_ATOMS: atom_id res chain seq x y z
N MET A 1 -7.66 -30.65 -0.11
CA MET A 1 -6.40 -29.90 -0.18
C MET A 1 -6.78 -28.43 -0.11
N SER A 2 -6.69 -27.85 1.09
CA SER A 2 -7.27 -26.55 1.43
C SER A 2 -6.77 -25.42 0.55
N GLN A 3 -7.69 -24.58 0.10
CA GLN A 3 -7.40 -23.23 -0.35
C GLN A 3 -6.75 -22.47 0.81
N THR A 4 -5.43 -22.42 0.83
CA THR A 4 -4.70 -21.41 1.58
C THR A 4 -5.05 -20.09 0.90
N LYS A 5 -6.03 -19.38 1.46
CA LYS A 5 -6.28 -17.99 1.14
C LYS A 5 -4.98 -17.24 1.36
N ASP A 6 -4.18 -17.05 0.31
CA ASP A 6 -3.10 -16.05 0.23
C ASP A 6 -3.73 -14.65 0.22
N ASN A 7 -4.57 -14.37 1.22
CA ASN A 7 -5.22 -13.09 1.47
C ASN A 7 -4.29 -12.12 2.21
N LEU A 8 -3.01 -12.46 2.36
CA LEU A 8 -1.96 -11.46 2.52
C LEU A 8 -1.60 -10.94 1.13
N THR A 9 -2.60 -10.34 0.47
CA THR A 9 -2.43 -9.35 -0.58
C THR A 9 -1.22 -8.53 -0.18
N ARG A 10 -0.10 -8.68 -0.91
CA ARG A 10 1.18 -8.01 -0.69
C ARG A 10 0.88 -6.58 -0.26
N VAL A 11 0.99 -6.29 1.05
CA VAL A 11 0.65 -4.98 1.60
C VAL A 11 1.71 -4.02 1.09
N MET A 12 1.51 -3.55 -0.13
CA MET A 12 2.09 -2.32 -0.60
C MET A 12 1.51 -1.25 0.31
N PRO A 13 2.34 -0.40 0.94
CA PRO A 13 1.82 0.68 1.77
C PRO A 13 0.84 1.49 0.93
N SER A 14 -0.43 1.48 1.35
CA SER A 14 -1.48 2.26 0.72
C SER A 14 -1.20 3.74 0.95
N ALA A 15 -1.47 4.59 -0.03
CA ALA A 15 -1.46 6.05 0.15
C ALA A 15 -2.63 6.53 1.04
N ALA A 16 -3.62 5.67 1.30
CA ALA A 16 -4.70 5.90 2.26
C ALA A 16 -4.92 4.61 3.07
N PRO A 17 -4.01 4.30 4.01
CA PRO A 17 -4.11 3.09 4.82
C PRO A 17 -5.25 3.21 5.84
N THR A 18 -5.84 2.08 6.20
CA THR A 18 -6.76 1.92 7.33
C THR A 18 -5.99 1.79 8.64
N GLU A 19 -6.66 2.01 9.77
CA GLU A 19 -6.03 1.87 11.09
C GLU A 19 -5.47 0.45 11.31
N ALA A 20 -6.23 -0.57 10.92
CA ALA A 20 -5.78 -1.96 11.02
C ALA A 20 -4.53 -2.25 10.16
N GLU A 21 -4.38 -1.60 9.00
CA GLU A 21 -3.18 -1.71 8.17
C GLU A 21 -1.97 -1.00 8.82
N ILE A 22 -2.21 0.12 9.51
CA ILE A 22 -1.18 0.83 10.27
C ILE A 22 -0.72 -0.03 11.45
N GLU A 23 -1.64 -0.56 12.26
CA GLU A 23 -1.32 -1.43 13.39
C GLU A 23 -0.56 -2.68 12.94
N ALA A 24 -1.01 -3.32 11.86
CA ALA A 24 -0.33 -4.49 11.27
C ALA A 24 1.08 -4.15 10.79
N TRP A 25 1.31 -2.95 10.26
CA TRP A 25 2.63 -2.48 9.86
C TRP A 25 3.54 -2.22 11.07
N VAL A 26 3.02 -1.55 12.10
CA VAL A 26 3.76 -1.23 13.34
C VAL A 26 4.16 -2.51 14.09
N ALA A 27 3.33 -3.55 14.03
CA ALA A 27 3.64 -4.85 14.64
C ALA A 27 4.79 -5.60 13.94
N LEU A 28 5.20 -5.20 12.74
CA LEU A 28 6.32 -5.84 12.04
C LEU A 28 7.67 -5.48 12.70
N PRO A 29 8.61 -6.44 12.77
CA PRO A 29 10.01 -6.17 13.06
C PRO A 29 10.59 -5.09 12.12
N ARG A 30 11.53 -4.29 12.63
CA ARG A 30 12.07 -3.13 11.90
C ARG A 30 12.80 -3.53 10.61
N ASP A 31 13.51 -4.64 10.64
CA ASP A 31 14.18 -5.23 9.49
C ASP A 31 13.19 -5.64 8.40
N GLU A 32 12.05 -6.23 8.78
CA GLU A 32 10.98 -6.60 7.86
C GLU A 32 10.31 -5.37 7.24
N GLN A 33 10.07 -4.31 8.02
CA GLN A 33 9.59 -3.02 7.48
C GLN A 33 10.55 -2.47 6.41
N VAL A 34 11.86 -2.45 6.69
CA VAL A 34 12.89 -1.95 5.76
C VAL A 34 12.98 -2.84 4.51
N ARG A 35 12.93 -4.16 4.68
CA ARG A 35 12.96 -5.11 3.55
C ARG A 35 11.78 -4.87 2.61
N ARG A 36 10.57 -4.66 3.14
CA ARG A 36 9.37 -4.34 2.35
C ARG A 36 9.49 -3.01 1.61
N TYR A 37 10.00 -1.96 2.26
CA TYR A 37 10.26 -0.67 1.59
C TYR A 37 11.27 -0.80 0.46
N ARG A 38 12.39 -1.50 0.70
CA ARG A 38 13.42 -1.73 -0.34
C ARG A 38 12.86 -2.48 -1.54
N GLU A 39 12.00 -3.46 -1.31
CA GLU A 39 11.35 -4.19 -2.38
C GLU A 39 10.36 -3.31 -3.16
N MET A 40 9.58 -2.48 -2.48
CA MET A 40 8.67 -1.52 -3.13
C MET A 40 9.40 -0.56 -4.06
N PHE A 41 10.53 0.02 -3.63
CA PHE A 41 11.28 0.98 -4.44
C PHE A 41 11.90 0.38 -5.71
N LYS A 42 11.90 -0.95 -5.86
CA LYS A 42 12.29 -1.61 -7.13
C LYS A 42 11.18 -1.56 -8.19
N HIS A 43 9.96 -1.18 -7.83
CA HIS A 43 8.86 -1.11 -8.77
C HIS A 43 9.14 -0.05 -9.84
N PRO A 44 8.96 -0.34 -11.15
CA PRO A 44 9.25 0.60 -12.23
C PRO A 44 8.56 1.96 -12.07
N ASP A 45 7.31 1.97 -11.57
CA ASP A 45 6.55 3.19 -11.32
C ASP A 45 7.23 4.15 -10.34
N CYS A 46 8.11 3.68 -9.45
CA CYS A 46 8.88 4.54 -8.55
C CYS A 46 9.91 5.42 -9.30
N ASN A 47 10.23 5.09 -10.55
CA ASN A 47 11.09 5.88 -11.42
C ASN A 47 10.30 6.77 -12.41
N THR A 48 8.97 6.74 -12.34
CA THR A 48 8.12 7.57 -13.18
C THR A 48 7.94 8.94 -12.54
N PHE A 49 8.39 9.97 -13.25
CA PHE A 49 8.12 11.36 -12.85
C PHE A 49 6.66 11.71 -13.12
N THR A 50 6.04 12.41 -12.17
CA THR A 50 4.69 12.95 -12.30
C THR A 50 4.69 14.45 -12.01
N THR A 51 3.79 15.18 -12.64
CA THR A 51 3.46 16.58 -12.31
C THR A 51 2.51 16.69 -11.12
N ASP A 52 1.92 15.57 -10.69
CA ASP A 52 1.01 15.52 -9.56
C ASP A 52 1.72 15.95 -8.27
N THR A 53 1.05 16.80 -7.52
CA THR A 53 1.48 17.12 -6.16
C THR A 53 1.19 15.94 -5.22
N PRO A 54 1.81 15.88 -4.03
CA PRO A 54 1.43 14.91 -3.01
C PRO A 54 -0.07 14.91 -2.68
N ASP A 55 -0.72 16.09 -2.71
CA ASP A 55 -2.15 16.22 -2.45
C ASP A 55 -3.00 15.61 -3.57
N ASP A 56 -2.59 15.77 -4.84
CA ASP A 56 -3.25 15.14 -5.98
C ASP A 56 -3.19 13.61 -5.88
N ILE A 57 -2.04 13.08 -5.49
CA ILE A 57 -1.83 11.64 -5.27
C ILE A 57 -2.75 11.12 -4.15
N LEU A 58 -2.84 11.85 -3.03
CA LEU A 58 -3.72 11.52 -1.90
C LEU A 58 -5.20 11.59 -2.29
N ALA A 59 -5.61 12.63 -3.02
CA ALA A 59 -6.98 12.79 -3.51
C ALA A 59 -7.38 11.64 -4.44
N ALA A 60 -6.50 11.26 -5.38
CA ALA A 60 -6.71 10.13 -6.26
C ALA A 60 -6.82 8.80 -5.49
N ALA A 61 -5.96 8.58 -4.49
CA ALA A 61 -6.02 7.40 -3.65
C ALA A 61 -7.34 7.30 -2.87
N ARG A 62 -7.78 8.40 -2.25
CA ARG A 62 -9.06 8.47 -1.52
C ARG A 62 -10.26 8.20 -2.45
N LYS A 63 -10.24 8.75 -3.67
CA LYS A 63 -11.29 8.49 -4.69
C LYS A 63 -11.36 7.00 -5.05
N ARG A 64 -10.22 6.32 -5.23
CA ARG A 64 -10.19 4.86 -5.49
C ARG A 64 -10.76 4.06 -4.32
N VAL A 65 -10.45 4.43 -3.08
CA VAL A 65 -11.00 3.77 -1.88
C VAL A 65 -12.51 3.98 -1.78
N ALA A 66 -12.99 5.20 -2.00
CA ALA A 66 -14.43 5.50 -2.00
C ALA A 66 -15.18 4.68 -3.06
N ALA A 67 -14.63 4.58 -4.28
CA ALA A 67 -15.24 3.77 -5.34
C ALA A 67 -15.40 2.28 -4.97
N ARG A 68 -14.46 1.71 -4.22
CA ARG A 68 -14.54 0.31 -3.73
C ARG A 68 -15.61 0.08 -2.67
N ARG A 69 -16.08 1.13 -1.98
CA ARG A 69 -17.13 1.02 -0.95
C ARG A 69 -18.55 1.04 -1.55
N HIS A 70 -18.68 1.39 -2.83
CA HIS A 70 -19.95 1.60 -3.52
C HIS A 70 -20.29 0.51 -4.57
N GLY A 71 -19.46 -0.52 -4.69
CA GLY A 71 -19.72 -1.71 -5.53
C GLY A 71 -19.63 -2.97 -4.69
#